data_AF-A0A9E6JRU9-F1
#
_entry.id   AF-A0A9E6JRU9-F1
#
_cell.length_a   1.000
_cell.length_b   1.000
_cell.length_c   1.000
_cell.angle_alpha   90.00
_cell.angle_beta   90.00
_cell.angle_gamma   90.00
#
_symmetry.space_group_name_H-M   'P 1'
#
loop_
_entity.id
_entity.type
_entity.pdbx_description
1 polymer ?
#
loop_
_entity_poly.entity_id
_entity_poly.type
_entity_poly.pdbx_seq_one_letter_code
_entity_poly.pdbx_strand_id
1 'polypeptide(L)' 'GPPQGLLNLAAVCEATSLPVFAIGGVTPQNASSCLDAGAYGVAALSLFLDTTRLVTTLDKFHRLLYS' A
#
# COMPACT_ATOMS: atom_id res chain seq x y z
N GLY A 1 -1.59 6.55 16.46
CA GLY A 1 -1.67 5.27 17.17
C GLY A 1 -0.59 4.32 16.66
N PRO A 2 -0.42 3.14 17.26
CA PRO A 2 0.53 2.14 16.77
C PRO A 2 0.09 1.57 15.41
N PRO A 3 1.03 1.05 14.59
CA PRO A 3 0.71 0.36 13.34
C PRO A 3 -0.23 -0.81 13.61
N GLN A 4 -1.26 -0.98 12.77
CA GLN A 4 -2.23 -2.07 12.92
C GLN A 4 -1.69 -3.42 12.38
N GLY A 5 -0.71 -3.37 11.48
CA GLY A 5 -0.03 -4.54 10.93
C GLY A 5 -0.84 -5.30 9.86
N LEU A 6 -0.17 -6.25 9.20
CA LEU A 6 -0.73 -6.99 8.07
C LEU A 6 -1.83 -7.99 8.45
N LEU A 7 -1.78 -8.57 9.66
CA LEU A 7 -2.80 -9.51 10.12
C LEU A 7 -4.17 -8.85 10.27
N ASN A 8 -4.21 -7.64 10.84
CA ASN A 8 -5.46 -6.89 10.95
C ASN A 8 -5.95 -6.41 9.58
N LEU A 9 -5.04 -6.03 8.68
CA LEU A 9 -5.39 -5.72 7.30
C LEU A 9 -6.07 -6.92 6.62
N ALA A 10 -5.49 -8.11 6.74
CA ALA A 10 -6.05 -9.34 6.18
C ALA A 10 -7.42 -9.66 6.75
N ALA A 11 -7.59 -9.58 8.08
CA ALA A 11 -8.88 -9.80 8.72
C ALA A 11 -9.99 -8.85 8.21
N VAL A 12 -9.64 -7.59 7.93
CA VAL A 12 -10.59 -6.62 7.34
C VAL A 12 -10.89 -7.00 5.89
N CYS A 13 -9.89 -7.35 5.09
CA CYS A 13 -10.09 -7.74 3.69
C CYS A 13 -10.96 -9.00 3.57
N GLU A 14 -10.83 -9.97 4.48
CA GLU A 14 -11.68 -11.16 4.51
C GLU A 14 -13.12 -10.86 4.96
N ALA A 15 -13.31 -9.84 5.80
CA ALA A 15 -14.61 -9.51 6.38
C ALA A 15 -15.55 -8.71 5.46
N THR A 16 -15.08 -8.23 4.30
CA THR A 16 -15.88 -7.42 3.38
C THR A 16 -15.59 -7.73 1.92
N SER A 17 -16.60 -7.56 1.06
CA SER A 17 -16.44 -7.58 -0.40
C SER A 17 -16.10 -6.20 -0.98
N LEU A 18 -16.07 -5.16 -0.15
CA LEU A 18 -15.70 -3.81 -0.59
C LEU A 18 -14.19 -3.73 -0.84
N PRO A 19 -13.73 -2.94 -1.84
CA PRO A 19 -12.32 -2.70 -2.04
C PRO A 19 -11.65 -2.07 -0.81
N VAL A 20 -10.71 -2.78 -0.20
CA VAL A 20 -9.92 -2.30 0.94
C VAL A 20 -8.58 -1.74 0.46
N PHE A 21 -8.27 -0.49 0.82
CA PHE A 21 -6.98 0.12 0.50
C PHE A 21 -6.11 0.22 1.76
N ALA A 22 -4.89 -0.32 1.68
CA ALA A 22 -3.93 -0.19 2.77
C ALA A 22 -3.35 1.24 2.82
N ILE A 23 -3.35 1.86 4.00
CA ILE A 23 -2.84 3.23 4.19
C ILE A 23 -2.07 3.35 5.51
N GLY A 24 -1.06 4.21 5.51
CA GLY A 24 -0.25 4.54 6.68
C GLY A 24 1.12 3.84 6.64
N GLY A 25 2.16 4.60 6.28
CA GLY A 25 3.53 4.08 6.20
C GLY A 25 3.78 3.12 5.02
N VAL A 26 2.92 3.11 4.00
CA VAL A 26 3.11 2.33 2.77
C VAL A 26 4.36 2.82 2.04
N THR A 27 5.17 1.88 1.56
CA THR A 27 6.36 2.07 0.72
C THR A 27 6.39 1.02 -0.39
N PRO A 28 7.18 1.21 -1.46
CA PRO A 28 7.36 0.18 -2.48
C PRO A 28 7.83 -1.16 -1.90
N GLN A 29 8.55 -1.16 -0.78
CA GLN A 29 9.05 -2.39 -0.14
C GLN A 29 7.97 -3.19 0.59
N ASN A 30 6.94 -2.52 1.14
CA ASN A 30 5.87 -3.18 1.89
C ASN A 30 4.55 -3.25 1.12
N ALA A 31 4.43 -2.56 -0.02
CA ALA A 31 3.23 -2.55 -0.84
C ALA A 31 2.82 -3.96 -1.27
N SER A 32 3.77 -4.80 -1.69
CA SER A 32 3.50 -6.20 -2.04
C SER A 32 2.84 -6.95 -0.88
N SER A 33 3.38 -6.83 0.34
CA SER A 33 2.82 -7.50 1.50
C SER A 33 1.41 -7.03 1.87
N CYS A 34 1.06 -5.77 1.55
CA CYS A 34 -0.31 -5.29 1.70
C CYS A 34 -1.26 -5.94 0.69
N LEU A 35 -0.83 -6.11 -0.56
CA LEU A 35 -1.61 -6.78 -1.60
C LEU A 35 -1.74 -8.28 -1.30
N ASP A 36 -0.66 -8.92 -0.85
CA ASP A 36 -0.65 -10.33 -0.41
C ASP A 36 -1.60 -10.57 0.76
N ALA A 37 -1.81 -9.56 1.61
CA ALA A 37 -2.79 -9.57 2.69
C ALA A 37 -4.24 -9.36 2.21
N GLY A 38 -4.48 -9.22 0.90
CA GLY A 38 -5.82 -9.08 0.31
C GLY A 38 -6.26 -7.63 0.08
N ALA A 39 -5.39 -6.64 0.28
CA ALA A 39 -5.76 -5.27 -0.07
C ALA A 39 -5.98 -5.14 -1.58
N TYR A 40 -7.02 -4.43 -1.97
CA TYR A 40 -7.30 -4.09 -3.35
C TYR A 40 -6.23 -3.15 -3.94
N GLY A 41 -5.66 -2.30 -3.09
CA GLY A 41 -4.61 -1.38 -3.47
C GLY A 41 -3.97 -0.72 -2.26
N VAL A 42 -3.04 0.20 -2.52
CA VAL A 42 -2.28 0.89 -1.48
C VAL A 42 -2.32 2.40 -1.67
N ALA A 43 -2.25 3.14 -0.56
CA ALA A 43 -2.22 4.59 -0.53
C ALA A 43 -1.02 5.08 0.31
N ALA A 44 -0.29 6.04 -0.23
CA ALA A 44 0.82 6.72 0.44
C ALA A 44 0.68 8.24 0.31
N LEU A 45 1.26 8.99 1.25
CA LEU A 45 1.26 10.46 1.21
C LEU A 45 2.69 11.00 1.23
N SER A 46 3.44 10.70 2.30
CA SER A 46 4.78 11.25 2.53
C SER A 46 5.77 10.95 1.40
N LEU A 47 5.62 9.83 0.70
CA LEU A 47 6.43 9.46 -0.46
C LEU A 47 6.25 10.40 -1.66
N PHE A 48 5.08 11.02 -1.80
CA PHE A 48 4.76 11.89 -2.93
C PHE A 48 5.02 13.36 -2.65
N LEU A 49 5.34 13.72 -1.39
CA LEU A 49 5.66 15.10 -1.01
C LEU A 49 7.05 15.54 -1.52
N ASP A 50 7.96 14.59 -1.74
CA ASP A 50 9.28 14.89 -2.32
C ASP A 50 9.21 14.90 -3.85
N THR A 51 9.02 16.10 -4.39
CA THR A 51 8.86 16.31 -5.84
C THR A 51 10.11 15.97 -6.64
N THR A 52 11.30 15.99 -6.02
CA THR A 52 12.56 15.62 -6.70
C THR A 52 12.65 14.13 -7.02
N ARG A 53 11.92 13.30 -6.27
CA ARG A 53 11.88 11.83 -6.41
C ARG A 53 10.51 11.33 -6.89
N LEU A 54 9.61 12.21 -7.28
CA LEU A 54 8.23 11.83 -7.61
C LEU A 54 8.18 10.84 -8.78
N VAL A 55 8.85 11.15 -9.89
CA VAL A 55 8.84 10.29 -11.09
C VAL A 55 9.41 8.91 -10.80
N THR A 56 10.54 8.82 -10.09
CA THR A 56 11.16 7.54 -9.72
C THR A 56 10.34 6.77 -8.70
N THR A 57 9.61 7.46 -7.82
CA THR A 57 8.68 6.84 -6.88
C THR A 57 7.48 6.25 -7.61
N LEU A 58 6.89 6.98 -8.54
CA LEU A 58 5.77 6.51 -9.37
C LEU A 58 6.18 5.32 -10.23
N ASP A 59 7.36 5.33 -10.86
CA ASP A 59 7.86 4.18 -11.64
C ASP A 59 7.97 2.91 -10.79
N LYS A 60 8.46 3.02 -9.55
CA LYS A 60 8.53 1.87 -8.62
C LYS A 60 7.16 1.30 -8.29
N PHE A 61 6.18 2.15 -7.98
CA PHE A 61 4.81 1.69 -7.71
C PHE A 61 4.15 1.12 -8.96
N HIS A 62 4.36 1.74 -10.13
CA HIS A 62 3.80 1.25 -11.37
C HIS A 62 4.33 -0.14 -11.71
N ARG A 63 5.65 -0.35 -11.58
CA ARG A 63 6.25 -1.68 -11.77
C ARG A 63 5.76 -2.70 -10.76
N LEU A 64 5.50 -2.32 -9.52
CA LEU A 64 5.06 -3.28 -8.49
C LEU A 64 3.59 -3.67 -8.65
N LEU A 65 2.74 -2.71 -9.04
CA LEU A 65 1.29 -2.91 -9.10
C LEU A 65 0.79 -3.46 -10.44
N TYR A 66 1.59 -3.33 -11.51
CA TYR A 66 1.18 -3.68 -12.88
C TYR A 66 2.16 -4.60 -13.61
N SER A 67 3.14 -5.20 -12.92
CA SER A 67 3.97 -6.30 -13.45
C SER A 67 3.26 -7.64 -13.34
#